data_AF-A0A923TQ90-F1
#
_entry.id   AF-A0A923TQ90-F1
#
_cell.length_a   1.000
_cell.length_b   1.000
_cell.length_c   1.000
_cell.angle_alpha   90.00
_cell.angle_beta   90.00
_cell.angle_gamma   90.00
#
_symmetry.space_group_name_H-M   'P 1'
#
loop_
_entity.id
_entity.type
_entity.pdbx_description
1 polymer ?
#
loop_
_entity_poly.entity_id
_entity_poly.type
_entity_poly.pdbx_seq_one_letter_code
_entity_poly.pdbx_strand_id
1 'polypeptide(L)'
;DLLGGQVTMMFGNWPEFRAHVESGKLAAIGMATVKRSVYAPAIPTLAEQGVPIESNSWNGLLAPAGAPDAVVRRLNADVNRALAMPAVVEAFQKGGIASLPGTPEQFAAFIQSETAKYAQVIRRANITLE
;
A
#
# COMPACT_ATOMS: atom_id res chain seq x y z
N ASP A 1 -13.10 -6.99 -15.36
CA ASP A 1 -14.39 -6.56 -14.82
C ASP A 1 -14.66 -5.08 -15.11
N LEU A 2 -14.04 -4.14 -14.38
CA LEU A 2 -14.29 -2.69 -14.52
C LEU A 2 -14.10 -2.16 -15.96
N LEU A 3 -12.97 -2.46 -16.61
CA LEU A 3 -12.72 -2.04 -18.01
C LEU A 3 -13.71 -2.65 -19.02
N GLY A 4 -14.30 -3.80 -18.69
CA GLY A 4 -15.32 -4.46 -19.50
C GLY A 4 -16.74 -4.07 -19.12
N GLY A 5 -16.90 -3.13 -18.18
CA GLY A 5 -18.18 -2.59 -17.74
C GLY A 5 -19.06 -3.55 -16.92
N GLN A 6 -18.51 -4.66 -16.40
CA GLN A 6 -19.33 -5.59 -15.59
C GLN A 6 -19.58 -5.04 -14.17
N VAL A 7 -18.66 -4.23 -13.64
CA VAL A 7 -18.83 -3.39 -12.44
C VAL A 7 -18.61 -1.93 -12.75
N THR A 8 -19.28 -1.05 -12.01
CA THR A 8 -19.19 0.42 -12.17
C THR A 8 -18.05 1.03 -11.35
N MET A 9 -17.56 0.34 -10.33
CA MET A 9 -16.54 0.84 -9.41
C MET A 9 -15.69 -0.32 -8.91
N MET A 10 -14.41 -0.04 -8.66
CA MET A 10 -13.47 -0.98 -8.05
C MET A 10 -12.54 -0.24 -7.10
N PHE A 11 -12.13 -0.93 -6.03
CA PHE A 11 -11.06 -0.51 -5.14
C PHE A 11 -9.81 -1.33 -5.45
N GLY A 12 -8.64 -0.71 -5.42
CA GLY A 12 -7.37 -1.40 -5.68
C GLY A 12 -6.19 -0.44 -5.62
N ASN A 13 -5.02 -0.92 -6.02
CA ASN A 13 -3.78 -0.20 -5.80
C ASN A 13 -3.43 0.72 -6.98
N TRP A 14 -2.84 1.87 -6.69
CA TRP A 14 -2.49 2.85 -7.72
C TRP A 14 -1.66 2.26 -8.89
N PRO A 15 -0.62 1.43 -8.66
CA PRO A 15 0.15 0.84 -9.77
C PRO A 15 -0.69 0.04 -10.77
N GLU A 16 -1.79 -0.58 -10.32
CA GLU A 16 -2.68 -1.40 -11.17
C GLU A 16 -3.55 -0.53 -12.09
N PHE A 17 -4.02 0.61 -11.60
CA PHE A 17 -4.94 1.48 -12.34
C PHE A 17 -4.28 2.64 -13.05
N ARG A 18 -3.06 3.02 -12.66
CA ARG A 18 -2.37 4.23 -13.14
C ARG A 18 -2.45 4.40 -14.65
N ALA A 19 -2.02 3.40 -15.43
CA ALA A 19 -2.00 3.50 -16.89
C ALA A 19 -3.40 3.67 -17.50
N HIS A 20 -4.43 3.09 -16.88
CA HIS A 20 -5.82 3.21 -17.32
C HIS A 20 -6.41 4.59 -16.97
N VAL A 21 -6.02 5.16 -15.83
CA VAL A 21 -6.40 6.51 -15.43
C VAL A 21 -5.69 7.56 -16.30
N GLU A 22 -4.38 7.42 -16.51
CA GLU A 22 -3.59 8.32 -17.36
C GLU A 22 -4.04 8.30 -18.82
N SER A 23 -4.51 7.15 -19.32
CA SER A 23 -5.07 7.02 -20.68
C SER A 23 -6.54 7.45 -20.80
N GLY A 24 -7.17 7.88 -19.70
CA GLY A 24 -8.59 8.30 -19.69
C GLY A 24 -9.60 7.15 -19.79
N LYS A 25 -9.15 5.89 -19.73
CA LYS A 25 -10.04 4.72 -19.75
C LYS A 25 -10.77 4.51 -18.43
N LEU A 26 -10.18 4.95 -17.32
CA LEU A 26 -10.79 4.94 -16.00
C LEU A 26 -10.73 6.34 -15.38
N ALA A 27 -11.72 6.67 -14.57
CA ALA A 27 -11.70 7.86 -13.73
C ALA A 27 -11.37 7.47 -12.29
N ALA A 28 -10.37 8.11 -11.70
CA ALA A 28 -10.05 7.93 -10.30
C ALA A 28 -10.89 8.87 -9.43
N ILE A 29 -11.66 8.30 -8.50
CA ILE A 29 -12.59 9.05 -7.64
C ILE A 29 -11.93 9.57 -6.36
N GLY A 30 -10.92 8.87 -5.84
CA GLY A 30 -10.19 9.32 -4.66
C GLY A 30 -9.15 8.32 -4.19
N MET A 31 -8.17 8.80 -3.43
CA MET A 31 -7.14 7.98 -2.80
C MET A 31 -7.49 7.74 -1.32
N ALA A 32 -7.42 6.50 -0.85
CA ALA A 32 -7.60 6.16 0.57
C ALA A 32 -6.33 6.38 1.41
N THR A 33 -5.48 7.34 1.03
CA THR A 33 -4.23 7.71 1.72
C THR A 33 -4.45 8.91 2.63
N VAL A 34 -3.65 9.04 3.70
CA VAL A 34 -3.71 10.18 4.64
C VAL A 34 -3.53 11.53 3.94
N LYS A 35 -2.61 11.56 2.98
CA LYS A 35 -2.24 12.73 2.18
C LYS A 35 -2.23 12.36 0.71
N ARG A 36 -2.35 13.35 -0.18
CA ARG A 36 -2.23 13.11 -1.62
C ARG A 36 -0.91 12.43 -1.96
N SER A 37 -0.99 11.44 -2.86
CA SER A 37 0.19 10.73 -3.34
C SER A 37 1.02 11.64 -4.23
N VAL A 38 2.34 11.64 -4.06
CA VAL A 38 3.26 12.32 -4.98
C VAL A 38 3.22 11.71 -6.39
N TYR A 39 2.77 10.46 -6.50
CA TYR A 39 2.61 9.75 -7.76
C TYR A 39 1.23 9.96 -8.41
N ALA A 40 0.31 10.63 -7.71
CA ALA A 40 -1.01 10.98 -8.21
C ALA A 40 -1.54 12.28 -7.57
N PRO A 41 -0.82 13.41 -7.70
CA PRO A 41 -1.12 14.63 -6.93
C PRO A 41 -2.44 15.32 -7.33
N ALA A 42 -2.92 15.02 -8.54
CA ALA A 42 -4.20 15.53 -9.05
C ALA A 42 -5.42 14.82 -8.44
N ILE A 43 -5.24 13.63 -7.86
CA ILE A 43 -6.33 12.86 -7.26
C ILE A 43 -6.45 13.26 -5.79
N PRO A 44 -7.61 13.78 -5.33
CA PRO A 44 -7.82 14.09 -3.93
C PRO A 44 -7.85 12.81 -3.08
N THR A 45 -7.53 12.94 -1.79
CA THR A 45 -7.84 11.87 -0.84
C THR A 45 -9.34 11.78 -0.63
N LEU A 46 -9.81 10.64 -0.13
CA LEU A 46 -11.20 10.49 0.29
C LEU A 46 -11.52 11.38 1.51
N ALA A 47 -10.53 11.61 2.38
CA ALA A 47 -10.66 12.50 3.53
C ALA A 47 -10.89 13.96 3.11
N GLU A 48 -10.22 14.46 2.06
CA GLU A 48 -10.46 15.79 1.49
C GLU A 48 -11.90 15.94 0.94
N GLN A 49 -12.57 14.82 0.66
CA GLN A 49 -13.94 14.77 0.15
C GLN A 49 -14.98 14.49 1.25
N GLY A 50 -14.58 14.54 2.53
CA GLY A 50 -15.49 14.34 3.67
C GLY A 50 -15.72 12.88 4.04
N VAL A 51 -14.96 11.94 3.46
CA VAL A 51 -15.00 10.52 3.81
C VAL A 51 -13.74 10.17 4.61
N PRO A 52 -13.80 10.12 5.95
CA PRO A 52 -12.62 9.94 6.80
C PRO A 52 -12.16 8.47 6.80
N ILE A 53 -11.55 8.05 5.69
CA ILE A 53 -11.01 6.70 5.49
C ILE A 53 -9.52 6.76 5.18
N GLU A 54 -8.78 5.88 5.84
CA GLU A 54 -7.38 5.59 5.55
C GLU A 54 -7.23 4.07 5.40
N SER A 55 -6.92 3.65 4.18
CA SER A 55 -6.72 2.25 3.83
C SER A 55 -5.72 2.18 2.68
N ASN A 56 -4.44 2.06 3.02
CA ASN A 56 -3.36 1.92 2.05
C ASN A 56 -2.76 0.52 2.12
N SER A 57 -2.62 -0.14 0.99
CA SER A 57 -1.95 -1.43 0.88
C SER A 57 -0.44 -1.27 1.06
N TRP A 58 0.18 -2.28 1.63
CA TRP A 58 1.62 -2.33 1.87
C TRP A 58 2.17 -3.71 1.53
N ASN A 59 3.45 -3.74 1.21
CA ASN A 59 4.21 -4.96 0.96
C ASN A 59 5.43 -4.95 1.87
N GLY A 60 5.85 -6.13 2.32
CA GLY A 60 7.06 -6.28 3.12
C GLY A 60 7.54 -7.72 3.15
N LEU A 61 8.65 -7.95 3.85
CA LEU A 61 9.30 -9.25 3.95
C LEU A 61 9.22 -9.76 5.38
N LEU A 62 8.86 -11.04 5.51
CA LEU A 62 8.77 -11.74 6.79
C LEU A 62 9.74 -12.92 6.79
N ALA A 63 10.37 -13.15 7.93
CA ALA A 63 11.14 -14.36 8.19
C ALA A 63 10.29 -15.36 8.99
N PRO A 64 10.60 -16.66 8.97
CA PRO A 64 9.95 -17.64 9.83
C PRO A 64 10.05 -17.27 11.32
N ALA A 65 9.05 -17.66 12.10
CA ALA A 65 9.10 -17.50 13.55
C ALA A 65 10.32 -18.22 14.14
N GLY A 66 11.04 -17.54 15.05
CA GLY A 66 12.27 -18.07 15.65
C GLY A 66 13.53 -17.93 14.78
N ALA A 67 13.46 -17.25 13.63
CA ALA A 67 14.65 -16.89 12.87
C ALA A 67 15.65 -16.11 13.75
N PRO A 68 16.96 -16.40 13.71
CA PRO A 68 17.94 -15.70 14.52
C PRO A 68 17.98 -14.20 14.23
N ASP A 69 18.04 -13.36 15.26
CA ASP A 69 18.07 -11.89 15.14
C ASP A 69 19.15 -11.39 14.19
N ALA A 70 20.33 -12.02 14.20
CA ALA A 70 21.43 -11.66 13.32
C ALA A 70 21.06 -11.81 11.83
N VAL A 71 20.27 -12.83 11.48
CA VAL A 71 19.79 -13.06 10.11
C VAL A 71 18.76 -12.01 9.73
N VAL A 72 17.80 -11.72 10.63
CA VAL A 72 16.77 -10.70 10.40
C VAL A 72 17.39 -9.32 10.20
N ARG A 73 18.34 -8.94 11.06
CA ARG A 73 19.06 -7.66 10.96
C ARG A 73 19.86 -7.56 9.67
N ARG A 74 20.54 -8.63 9.25
CA ARG A 74 21.26 -8.66 7.97
C ARG A 74 20.32 -8.49 6.78
N LEU A 75 19.22 -9.24 6.73
CA LEU A 75 18.23 -9.14 5.65
C LEU A 75 17.62 -7.73 5.59
N ASN A 76 17.27 -7.15 6.74
CA ASN A 76 16.77 -5.77 6.80
C ASN A 76 17.80 -4.75 6.26
N ALA A 77 19.07 -4.88 6.64
CA ALA A 77 20.13 -4.02 6.12
C ALA A 77 20.31 -4.16 4.60
N ASP A 78 20.26 -5.39 4.08
CA ASP A 78 20.35 -5.66 2.65
C ASP A 78 19.17 -5.06 1.87
N VAL A 79 17.95 -5.19 2.40
CA VAL A 79 16.74 -4.60 1.82
C VAL A 79 16.79 -3.08 1.83
N ASN A 80 17.17 -2.46 2.95
CA ASN A 80 17.29 -1.01 3.04
C ASN A 80 18.34 -0.48 2.04
N ARG A 81 19.46 -1.19 1.86
CA ARG A 81 20.44 -0.85 0.82
C ARG A 81 19.88 -1.01 -0.58
N ALA A 82 19.16 -2.09 -0.86
CA ALA A 82 18.54 -2.32 -2.16
C ALA A 82 17.50 -1.24 -2.51
N LEU A 83 16.67 -0.82 -1.55
CA LEU A 83 15.69 0.25 -1.73
C LEU A 83 16.33 1.62 -2.06
N ALA A 84 17.61 1.81 -1.74
CA ALA A 84 18.37 3.01 -2.07
C ALA A 84 19.14 2.89 -3.40
N MET A 85 19.16 1.71 -4.05
CA MET A 85 19.85 1.54 -5.32
C MET A 85 19.13 2.31 -6.43
N PRO A 86 19.85 3.03 -7.32
CA PRO A 86 19.23 3.86 -8.36
C PRO A 86 18.21 3.12 -9.22
N ALA A 87 18.53 1.89 -9.65
CA ALA A 87 17.61 1.08 -10.46
C ALA A 87 16.31 0.75 -9.73
N VAL A 88 16.35 0.54 -8.41
CA VAL A 88 15.16 0.24 -7.60
C VAL A 88 14.34 1.50 -7.36
N VAL A 89 15.01 2.62 -7.05
CA VAL A 89 14.36 3.94 -6.91
C VAL A 89 13.65 4.31 -8.21
N GLU A 90 14.30 4.16 -9.35
CA GLU A 90 13.72 4.44 -10.67
C GLU A 90 12.53 3.53 -10.96
N ALA A 91 12.64 2.23 -10.68
CA ALA A 91 11.55 1.27 -10.87
C ALA A 91 10.34 1.62 -9.98
N PHE A 92 10.56 2.01 -8.72
CA PHE A 92 9.49 2.38 -7.79
C PHE A 92 8.82 3.69 -8.22
N GLN A 93 9.60 4.68 -8.67
CA GLN A 93 9.07 5.93 -9.21
C GLN A 93 8.22 5.69 -10.47
N LYS A 94 8.70 4.87 -11.40
CA LYS A 94 7.95 4.46 -12.61
C LYS A 94 6.68 3.68 -12.25
N GLY A 95 6.75 2.82 -11.22
CA GLY A 95 5.61 2.04 -10.74
C GLY A 95 4.60 2.85 -9.90
N GLY A 96 4.94 4.07 -9.47
CA GLY A 96 4.12 4.83 -8.53
C GLY A 96 4.08 4.23 -7.12
N ILE A 97 5.18 3.58 -6.71
CA ILE A 97 5.32 2.86 -5.45
C ILE A 97 6.15 3.71 -4.48
N ALA A 98 5.60 3.99 -3.30
CA ALA A 98 6.33 4.64 -2.23
C ALA A 98 7.26 3.64 -1.52
N SER A 99 8.56 3.96 -1.44
CA SER A 99 9.52 3.19 -0.65
C SER A 99 9.40 3.54 0.83
N LEU A 100 9.38 2.52 1.69
CA LEU A 100 9.27 2.65 3.15
C LEU A 100 10.39 1.84 3.83
N PRO A 101 11.65 2.33 3.85
CA PRO A 101 12.72 1.71 4.61
C PRO A 101 12.48 1.90 6.11
N GLY A 102 13.08 1.02 6.92
CA GLY A 102 12.92 1.08 8.38
C GLY A 102 13.58 -0.09 9.10
N THR A 103 13.30 -0.21 10.40
CA THR A 103 13.82 -1.32 11.21
C THR A 103 12.83 -2.48 11.31
N PRO A 104 13.28 -3.71 11.64
CA PRO A 104 12.39 -4.83 11.90
C PRO A 104 11.34 -4.51 12.98
N GLU A 105 11.73 -3.78 14.03
CA GLU A 105 10.86 -3.41 15.14
C GLU A 105 9.78 -2.42 14.72
N GLN A 106 10.12 -1.43 13.88
CA GLN A 106 9.14 -0.51 13.30
C GLN A 106 8.12 -1.24 12.44
N PHE A 107 8.59 -2.19 11.61
CA PHE A 107 7.70 -2.96 10.75
C PHE A 107 6.81 -3.92 11.56
N ALA A 108 7.34 -4.54 12.62
CA ALA A 108 6.55 -5.36 13.53
C ALA A 108 5.44 -4.56 14.23
N ALA A 109 5.76 -3.35 14.72
CA ALA A 109 4.77 -2.46 15.32
C ALA A 109 3.67 -2.06 14.31
N PHE A 110 4.06 -1.79 13.07
CA PHE A 110 3.11 -1.48 11.99
C PHE A 110 2.19 -2.66 11.65
N ILE A 111 2.72 -3.88 11.56
CA ILE A 111 1.90 -5.09 11.34
C ILE A 111 0.88 -5.25 12.48
N GLN A 112 1.31 -5.06 13.73
CA GLN A 112 0.42 -5.13 14.89
C GLN A 112 -0.69 -4.07 14.81
N SER A 113 -0.36 -2.82 14.46
CA SER A 113 -1.37 -1.76 14.34
C SER A 113 -2.35 -2.03 13.21
N GLU A 114 -1.88 -2.49 12.04
CA GLU A 114 -2.75 -2.81 10.91
C GLU A 114 -3.65 -4.01 11.21
N THR A 115 -3.10 -5.05 11.86
CA THR A 115 -3.87 -6.21 12.30
C THR A 115 -4.98 -5.80 13.26
N ALA A 116 -4.66 -4.96 14.26
CA ALA A 116 -5.65 -4.46 15.20
C ALA A 116 -6.72 -3.61 14.52
N LYS A 117 -6.32 -2.71 13.61
CA LYS A 117 -7.24 -1.86 12.82
C LYS A 117 -8.22 -2.71 12.02
N TYR A 118 -7.73 -3.63 11.19
CA TYR A 118 -8.60 -4.44 10.34
C TYR A 118 -9.42 -5.46 11.12
N ALA A 119 -8.92 -6.00 12.24
CA ALA A 119 -9.74 -6.83 13.12
C ALA A 119 -10.96 -6.08 13.66
N GLN A 120 -10.83 -4.78 13.98
CA GLN A 120 -11.98 -3.96 14.38
C GLN A 120 -12.95 -3.72 13.22
N VAL A 121 -12.43 -3.43 12.02
CA VAL A 121 -13.26 -3.25 10.81
C VAL A 121 -14.07 -4.51 10.52
N ILE A 122 -13.40 -5.67 10.47
CA ILE A 122 -14.02 -6.98 10.20
C ILE A 122 -15.15 -7.26 11.20
N ARG A 123 -14.89 -7.09 12.51
CA ARG A 123 -15.90 -7.33 13.55
C ARG A 123 -17.08 -6.36 13.45
N ARG A 124 -16.83 -5.06 13.22
CA ARG A 124 -17.89 -4.04 13.13
C ARG A 124 -18.77 -4.25 11.89
N ALA A 125 -18.18 -4.70 10.80
CA ALA A 125 -18.88 -4.94 9.54
C ALA A 125 -19.44 -6.36 9.42
N ASN A 126 -19.25 -7.22 10.43
CA ASN A 126 -19.63 -8.65 10.41
C ASN A 126 -19.11 -9.39 9.17
N ILE A 127 -17.87 -9.10 8.78
CA ILE A 127 -17.24 -9.74 7.61
C ILE A 127 -16.76 -11.14 8.01
N THR A 128 -17.17 -12.15 7.25
CA THR A 128 -16.71 -13.53 7.39
C THR A 128 -16.05 -14.00 6.10
N LEU A 129 -15.13 -14.95 6.20
CA LEU A 129 -14.71 -15.74 5.05
C LEU A 129 -15.78 -16.82 4.84
N GLU A 130 -16.27 -16.95 3.61
CA GLU A 130 -17.11 -18.09 3.20
C GLU A 130 -16.29 -19.39 3.13
#